data_AF-A0A7C3F1N2-F1
#
_entry.id   AF-A0A7C3F1N2-F1
#
_cell.length_a   1.000
_cell.length_b   1.000
_cell.length_c   1.000
_cell.angle_alpha   90.00
_cell.angle_beta   90.00
_cell.angle_gamma   90.00
#
_symmetry.space_group_name_H-M   'P 1'
#
loop_
_entity.id
_entity.type
_entity.pdbx_description
1 polymer ?
#
loop_
_entity_poly.entity_id
_entity_poly.type
_entity_poly.pdbx_seq_one_letter_code
_entity_poly.pdbx_strand_id
1 'polypeptide(L)' 'IYSDFLAEHGEGLHHLQFQVPNLNETTRLMGEEGFPVLMGGRVDGGAFAYYDTVDTLKCIWEVFQPPKTMEPTYRWPE' A
#
# COMPACT_ATOMS: atom_id res chain seq x y z
N ILE A 1 11.49 -0.28 4.84
CA ILE A 1 10.33 -1.14 5.15
C ILE A 1 10.53 -2.59 4.70
N TYR A 2 10.84 -2.90 3.43
CA TYR A 2 10.99 -4.30 2.98
C TYR A 2 12.19 -5.02 3.61
N SER A 3 13.39 -4.44 3.52
CA SER A 3 14.59 -5.02 4.13
C SER A 3 14.49 -5.08 5.66
N ASP A 4 13.86 -4.08 6.27
CA ASP A 4 13.64 -4.02 7.71
C ASP A 4 12.69 -5.15 8.16
N PHE A 5 11.56 -5.33 7.48
CA PHE A 5 10.62 -6.41 7.72
C PHE A 5 11.29 -7.79 7.60
N LEU A 6 12.08 -7.99 6.53
CA LEU A 6 12.80 -9.25 6.33
C LEU A 6 13.84 -9.50 7.44
N ALA A 7 14.52 -8.46 7.91
CA ALA A 7 15.51 -8.57 8.98
C ALA A 7 14.85 -8.87 10.34
N GLU A 8 13.67 -8.29 10.60
CA GLU A 8 12.97 -8.41 11.88
C GLU A 8 12.13 -9.69 12.00
N HIS A 9 11.47 -10.09 10.92
CA HIS A 9 10.47 -11.17 10.93
C HIS A 9 10.87 -12.40 10.11
N GLY A 10 11.88 -12.29 9.24
CA GLY A 10 12.18 -13.31 8.23
C GLY A 10 11.19 -13.28 7.06
N GLU A 11 11.14 -14.38 6.29
CA GLU A 11 10.22 -14.50 5.15
C GLU A 11 8.76 -14.60 5.62
N GLY A 12 7.85 -13.91 4.92
CA GLY A 12 6.43 -13.93 5.26
C GLY A 12 5.57 -12.96 4.45
N LEU A 13 4.28 -12.88 4.79
CA LEU A 13 3.36 -11.92 4.20
C LEU A 13 3.74 -10.50 4.67
N HIS A 14 4.27 -9.69 3.75
CA HIS A 14 4.71 -8.33 4.06
C HIS A 14 3.56 -7.33 4.09
N HIS A 15 2.74 -7.28 3.03
CA HIS A 15 1.63 -6.33 2.92
C HIS A 15 0.46 -6.88 2.11
N LEU A 16 -0.69 -6.22 2.23
CA LEU A 16 -1.85 -6.37 1.34
C LEU A 16 -2.11 -5.03 0.64
N GLN A 17 -2.19 -5.03 -0.69
CA GLN A 17 -2.44 -3.82 -1.48
C GLN A 17 -3.92 -3.69 -1.83
N PHE A 18 -4.47 -2.49 -1.63
CA PHE A 18 -5.84 -2.13 -2.01
C PHE A 18 -5.85 -0.94 -2.96
N GLN A 19 -6.62 -1.05 -4.03
CA GLN A 19 -6.77 0.05 -4.98
C GLN A 19 -7.78 1.09 -4.49
N VAL A 20 -7.44 2.36 -4.56
CA VAL A 20 -8.31 3.48 -4.14
C VAL A 20 -8.43 4.54 -5.23
N PRO A 21 -9.56 5.26 -5.30
CA PRO A 21 -9.73 6.35 -6.27
C PRO A 21 -8.96 7.62 -5.90
N ASN A 22 -8.67 7.83 -4.61
CA ASN A 22 -8.03 9.05 -4.10
C ASN A 22 -7.11 8.77 -2.90
N LEU A 23 -5.81 8.76 -3.14
CA LEU A 23 -4.79 8.49 -2.13
C LEU A 23 -4.77 9.53 -1.01
N ASN A 24 -4.99 10.81 -1.32
CA ASN A 24 -4.93 11.88 -0.32
C ASN A 24 -6.06 11.74 0.69
N GLU A 25 -7.26 11.45 0.20
CA GLU A 25 -8.42 11.20 1.04
C GLU A 25 -8.23 9.96 1.91
N THR A 26 -7.80 8.84 1.31
CA THR A 26 -7.50 7.62 2.07
C THR A 26 -6.42 7.86 3.12
N THR A 27 -5.35 8.57 2.77
CA THR A 27 -4.26 8.89 3.72
C THR A 27 -4.75 9.73 4.90
N ARG A 28 -5.63 10.70 4.65
CA ARG A 28 -6.26 11.48 5.71
C ARG A 28 -7.08 10.59 6.64
N LEU A 29 -7.93 9.73 6.09
CA LEU A 29 -8.76 8.80 6.87
C LEU A 29 -7.91 7.82 7.69
N MET A 30 -6.88 7.23 7.09
CA MET A 30 -5.98 6.32 7.80
C MET A 30 -5.28 7.03 8.96
N GLY A 31 -4.84 8.28 8.76
CA GLY A 31 -4.25 9.09 9.83
C GLY A 31 -5.25 9.44 10.95
N GLU A 32 -6.50 9.76 10.61
CA GLU A 32 -7.58 10.01 11.58
C GLU A 32 -7.90 8.77 12.43
N GLU A 33 -7.81 7.57 11.84
CA GLU A 33 -7.97 6.29 12.53
C GLU A 33 -6.71 5.83 13.28
N GLY A 34 -5.63 6.63 13.27
CA GLY A 34 -4.41 6.34 14.02
C GLY A 34 -3.41 5.42 13.31
N PHE A 35 -3.52 5.26 11.99
CA PHE A 35 -2.60 4.49 11.17
C PHE A 35 -1.66 5.42 10.37
N PRO A 36 -0.47 5.77 10.92
CA PRO A 36 0.46 6.67 10.25
C PRO A 36 1.05 6.06 8.98
N VAL A 37 1.50 6.93 8.06
CA VAL A 37 2.21 6.50 6.84
C VAL A 37 3.63 6.05 7.19
N LEU A 38 4.00 4.85 6.78
CA LEU A 38 5.36 4.30 6.89
C LEU A 38 6.24 4.71 5.71
N MET A 39 5.68 4.65 4.50
CA MET A 39 6.37 4.96 3.24
C MET A 39 5.32 5.32 2.20
N GLY A 40 5.61 6.28 1.32
CA GLY A 40 4.74 6.59 0.19
C GLY A 40 5.54 7.12 -1.00
N GLY A 41 4.91 7.14 -2.17
CA GLY A 41 5.58 7.55 -3.39
C GLY A 41 4.64 7.71 -4.58
N ARG A 42 5.22 8.15 -5.70
CA ARG A 42 4.56 8.22 -7.01
C ARG A 42 5.30 7.31 -7.99
N VAL A 43 4.55 6.57 -8.81
CA VAL A 43 5.10 5.67 -9.82
C VAL A 43 4.19 5.67 -11.05
N ASP A 44 4.77 5.92 -12.23
CA ASP A 44 4.08 5.85 -13.54
C ASP A 44 2.71 6.54 -13.59
N GLY A 45 2.59 7.72 -12.96
CA GLY A 45 1.35 8.50 -12.90
C GLY A 45 0.35 8.06 -11.83
N GLY A 46 0.60 6.94 -11.15
CA GLY A 46 -0.05 6.52 -9.92
C GLY A 46 0.69 6.99 -8.66
N ALA A 47 0.14 6.64 -7.51
CA ALA A 47 0.71 6.93 -6.21
C ALA A 47 0.32 5.86 -5.19
N PHE A 48 1.19 5.62 -4.20
CA PHE A 48 0.95 4.63 -3.15
C PHE A 48 1.34 5.16 -1.77
N ALA A 49 0.79 4.53 -0.73
CA ALA A 49 1.21 4.68 0.65
C ALA A 49 1.06 3.36 1.42
N TYR A 50 2.04 3.05 2.26
CA TYR A 50 2.03 1.99 3.26
C TYR A 50 1.67 2.59 4.61
N TYR A 51 0.78 1.93 5.36
CA TYR A 51 0.35 2.38 6.68
C TYR A 51 0.77 1.41 7.78
N ASP A 52 1.03 1.95 8.96
CA ASP A 52 1.31 1.14 10.14
C ASP A 52 0.01 0.55 10.70
N THR A 53 -0.29 -0.67 10.24
CA THR A 53 -1.51 -1.40 10.59
C THR A 53 -1.21 -2.76 11.23
N VAL A 54 0.06 -3.07 11.50
CA VAL A 54 0.49 -4.41 11.93
C VAL A 54 -0.14 -4.78 13.27
N ASP A 55 -0.16 -3.86 14.23
CA ASP A 55 -0.69 -4.14 15.56
C ASP A 55 -2.20 -4.44 15.56
N THR A 56 -2.98 -3.74 14.73
CA THR A 56 -4.44 -3.86 14.70
C THR A 56 -4.90 -4.88 13.67
N LEU A 57 -4.40 -4.80 12.44
CA LEU A 57 -4.86 -5.56 11.27
C LEU A 57 -3.92 -6.72 10.90
N LYS A 58 -2.83 -6.93 11.65
CA LYS A 58 -1.89 -8.06 11.53
C LYS A 58 -1.13 -8.13 10.21
N CYS A 59 -1.15 -7.05 9.43
CA CYS A 59 -0.42 -6.92 8.18
C CYS A 59 -0.27 -5.43 7.85
N ILE A 60 0.79 -5.06 7.12
CA ILE A 60 0.94 -3.72 6.55
C ILE A 60 -0.09 -3.57 5.44
N TRP A 61 -0.86 -2.47 5.46
CA TRP A 61 -1.75 -2.14 4.35
C TRP A 61 -1.04 -1.16 3.43
N GLU A 62 -1.00 -1.52 2.15
CA GLU A 62 -0.66 -0.61 1.07
C GLU A 62 -1.95 -0.15 0.40
N VAL A 63 -2.06 1.14 0.11
CA VAL A 63 -3.09 1.62 -0.80
C VAL A 63 -2.45 2.22 -2.03
N PHE A 64 -3.04 1.95 -3.18
CA PHE A 64 -2.54 2.38 -4.48
C PHE A 64 -3.64 3.12 -5.23
N GLN A 65 -3.35 4.35 -5.63
CA GLN A 65 -4.12 5.07 -6.62
C GLN A 65 -3.46 4.88 -7.99
N PRO A 66 -4.10 4.17 -8.93
CA PRO A 66 -3.53 3.96 -10.25
C PRO A 66 -3.51 5.27 -11.05
N PRO A 67 -2.69 5.36 -12.10
CA PRO A 67 -2.83 6.42 -13.10
C PRO A 67 -4.22 6.36 -13.74
N LYS A 68 -4.66 7.49 -14.33
CA LYS A 68 -5.96 7.60 -15.00
C LYS A 68 -6.18 6.55 -16.11
N THR A 69 -5.10 6.10 -16.71
CA THR A 69 -5.09 5.05 -17.73
C THR A 69 -4.06 4.01 -17.33
N MET A 70 -4.52 2.85 -16.87
CA MET A 70 -3.67 1.69 -16.59
C MET A 70 -4.33 0.48 -17.23
N GLU A 71 -4.06 0.28 -18.52
CA GLU A 71 -4.50 -0.95 -19.18
C GLU A 71 -3.54 -2.08 -18.79
N PRO A 72 -4.05 -3.21 -18.28
CA PRO A 72 -3.21 -4.37 -18.03
C PRO A 72 -2.59 -4.83 -19.36
N THR A 73 -1.27 -4.95 -19.37
CA THR A 73 -0.55 -5.50 -20.53
C THR A 73 -0.78 -7.01 -20.69
N TYR A 74 -1.31 -7.66 -19.65
CA TYR A 74 -1.60 -9.08 -19.58
C TYR A 74 -2.72 -9.37 -18.55
N ARG A 75 -3.61 -10.33 -18.82
CA ARG A 75 -4.65 -10.78 -17.89
C ARG A 75 -4.69 -12.31 -17.87
N TRP A 76 -4.37 -12.94 -16.74
CA TRP A 76 -4.48 -14.40 -16.62
C TRP A 76 -5.95 -14.88 -16.57
N PRO A 77 -6.34 -15.98 -17.26
CA PRO A 77 -5.51 -16.90 -18.05
C PRO A 77 -5.38 -16.54 -19.55
N GLU A 78 -5.90 -15.39 -19.98
CA GLU A 78 -5.94 -14.96 -21.39
C GLU A 78 -4.58 -14.59 -21.96
#